data_AF-N2B4M5-F1
#
_entry.id   AF-N2B4M5-F1
#
_cell.length_a   1.000
_cell.length_b   1.000
_cell.length_c   1.000
_cell.angle_alpha   90.00
_cell.angle_beta   90.00
_cell.angle_gamma   90.00
#
_symmetry.space_group_name_H-M   'P 1'
#
loop_
_entity.id
_entity.type
_entity.pdbx_description
1 polymer ?
#
loop_
_entity_poly.entity_id
_entity_poly.type
_entity_poly.pdbx_seq_one_letter_code
_entity_poly.pdbx_strand_id
1 'polypeptide(L)'
;MDTKITIALFAIAMFLYMQLNSKLDSINLGIDSNTAILITLRDRQKLNEANDKIALLKNNMKALENTECKKCHVLNENLLLPIDNKKISYETFYSIVREGGLYMPSFNTEAISESKLQRIYMRLYMKANKMIKILTLCKALSC
;
A
#
# COMPACT_ATOMS: atom_id res chain seq x y z
N MET A 1 -26.69 2.77 69.29
CA MET A 1 -25.64 3.13 68.33
C MET A 1 -25.53 4.64 68.35
N ASP A 2 -24.39 5.19 68.77
CA ASP A 2 -24.21 6.65 68.86
C ASP A 2 -24.43 7.30 67.50
N THR A 3 -25.31 8.29 67.43
CA THR A 3 -25.64 9.05 66.20
C THR A 3 -24.40 9.60 65.50
N LYS A 4 -23.35 9.90 66.26
CA LYS A 4 -22.03 10.32 65.74
C LYS A 4 -21.34 9.23 64.92
N ILE A 5 -21.46 7.97 65.31
CA ILE A 5 -20.87 6.82 64.61
C ILE A 5 -21.60 6.56 63.30
N THR A 6 -22.93 6.67 63.30
CA THR A 6 -23.75 6.49 62.08
C THR A 6 -23.45 7.55 61.03
N ILE A 7 -23.29 8.81 61.43
CA ILE A 7 -22.94 9.92 60.53
C ILE A 7 -21.54 9.71 59.93
N ALA A 8 -20.56 9.28 60.74
CA ALA A 8 -19.21 9.01 60.26
C ALA A 8 -19.17 7.88 59.23
N LEU A 9 -19.90 6.78 59.47
CA LEU A 9 -20.02 5.66 58.53
C LEU A 9 -20.67 6.09 57.21
N PHE A 10 -21.70 6.93 57.27
CA PHE A 10 -22.37 7.44 56.08
C PHE A 10 -21.44 8.34 55.24
N ALA A 11 -20.67 9.22 55.88
CA ALA A 11 -19.70 10.07 55.20
C ALA A 11 -18.59 9.25 54.51
N ILE A 12 -18.08 8.21 55.18
CA ILE A 12 -17.07 7.31 54.62
C ILE A 12 -17.63 6.53 53.43
N ALA A 13 -18.84 5.99 53.54
CA ALA A 13 -19.49 5.26 52.45
C ALA A 13 -19.72 6.15 51.22
N MET A 14 -20.17 7.39 51.44
CA MET A 14 -20.38 8.35 50.34
C MET A 14 -19.06 8.76 49.68
N PHE A 15 -18.00 8.98 50.47
CA PHE A 15 -16.67 9.27 49.95
C PHE A 15 -16.11 8.10 49.11
N LEU A 16 -16.24 6.86 49.60
CA LEU A 16 -15.83 5.67 48.86
C LEU A 16 -16.64 5.50 47.56
N TYR A 17 -17.95 5.78 47.59
CA TYR A 17 -18.81 5.74 46.42
C TYR A 17 -18.37 6.76 45.34
N MET A 18 -18.05 7.99 45.73
CA MET A 18 -17.53 9.01 44.80
C MET A 18 -16.17 8.62 44.21
N GLN A 19 -15.28 8.02 45.02
CA GLN A 19 -13.98 7.55 44.55
C GLN A 19 -14.07 6.34 43.60
N LEU A 20 -15.09 5.49 43.77
CA LEU A 20 -15.32 4.37 42.85
C LEU A 20 -15.86 4.85 41.50
N ASN A 21 -16.88 5.72 41.50
CA ASN A 21 -17.49 6.19 40.25
C ASN A 21 -16.52 7.00 39.38
N SER A 22 -15.71 7.88 40.00
CA SER A 22 -14.68 8.63 39.26
C SER A 22 -13.61 7.73 38.62
N LYS A 23 -13.26 6.61 39.27
CA LYS A 23 -12.37 5.60 38.67
C LYS A 23 -13.02 4.87 37.50
N LEU A 24 -14.31 4.50 37.60
CA LEU A 24 -15.03 3.85 36.50
C LEU A 24 -15.12 4.74 35.25
N ASP A 25 -15.40 6.04 35.42
CA ASP A 25 -15.50 6.98 34.29
C ASP A 25 -14.17 7.12 33.53
N SER A 26 -13.05 7.15 34.26
CA SER A 26 -11.71 7.22 33.64
C SER A 26 -11.33 5.94 32.89
N ILE A 27 -11.78 4.78 33.34
CA ILE A 27 -11.57 3.50 32.67
C ILE A 27 -12.44 3.41 31.40
N ASN A 28 -13.70 3.86 31.47
CA ASN A 28 -14.62 3.83 30.33
C ASN A 28 -14.13 4.75 29.19
N LEU A 29 -13.63 5.94 29.54
CA LEU A 29 -13.00 6.87 28.58
C LEU A 29 -11.66 6.35 28.01
N GLY A 30 -10.89 5.60 28.80
CA GLY A 30 -9.62 4.98 28.36
C GLY A 30 -9.78 3.78 27.44
N ILE A 31 -10.86 2.99 27.57
CA ILE A 31 -11.14 1.83 26.71
C ILE A 31 -11.70 2.26 25.34
N ASP A 32 -12.56 3.28 25.32
CA ASP A 32 -13.19 3.77 24.08
C ASP A 32 -12.18 4.54 23.19
N SER A 33 -11.33 5.38 23.80
CA SER A 33 -10.31 6.14 23.07
C SER A 33 -9.25 5.27 22.38
N ASN A 34 -8.75 4.23 23.05
CA ASN A 34 -7.79 3.30 22.46
C ASN A 34 -8.40 2.49 21.31
N THR A 35 -9.67 2.09 21.44
CA THR A 35 -10.40 1.38 20.39
C THR A 35 -10.65 2.28 19.18
N ALA A 36 -11.04 3.54 19.41
CA ALA A 36 -11.21 4.54 18.35
C ALA A 36 -9.89 4.84 17.60
N ILE A 37 -8.76 4.90 18.31
CA ILE A 37 -7.43 5.06 17.70
C ILE A 37 -7.09 3.84 16.82
N LEU A 38 -7.35 2.62 17.30
CA LEU A 38 -7.09 1.41 16.51
C LEU A 38 -7.97 1.32 15.26
N ILE A 39 -9.25 1.72 15.34
CA ILE A 39 -10.15 1.78 14.19
C ILE A 39 -9.63 2.80 13.17
N THR A 40 -9.29 4.01 13.61
CA THR A 40 -8.77 5.05 12.70
C THR A 40 -7.43 4.68 12.06
N LEU A 41 -6.53 4.03 12.79
CA LEU A 41 -5.27 3.52 12.23
C LEU A 41 -5.51 2.42 11.19
N ARG A 42 -6.43 1.49 11.47
CA ARG A 42 -6.82 0.44 10.51
C ARG A 42 -7.43 1.03 9.24
N ASP A 43 -8.30 2.02 9.38
CA ASP A 43 -8.93 2.68 8.23
C ASP A 43 -7.92 3.45 7.39
N ARG A 44 -6.96 4.15 8.03
CA ARG A 44 -5.82 4.76 7.34
C ARG A 44 -4.95 3.74 6.62
N GLN A 45 -4.70 2.59 7.24
CA GLN A 45 -3.95 1.52 6.61
C GLN A 45 -4.66 0.99 5.35
N LYS A 46 -5.96 0.68 5.45
CA LYS A 46 -6.76 0.25 4.30
C LYS A 46 -6.77 1.30 3.18
N LEU A 47 -6.86 2.58 3.54
CA LEU A 47 -6.80 3.68 2.59
C LEU A 47 -5.43 3.75 1.88
N ASN A 48 -4.34 3.59 2.63
CA ASN A 48 -2.99 3.56 2.07
C ASN A 48 -2.79 2.37 1.13
N GLU A 49 -3.24 1.18 1.52
CA GLU A 49 -3.20 -0.01 0.66
C GLU A 49 -4.01 0.18 -0.63
N ALA A 50 -5.19 0.80 -0.54
CA ALA A 50 -5.99 1.15 -1.71
C ALA A 50 -5.29 2.18 -2.62
N ASN A 51 -4.68 3.21 -2.02
CA ASN A 51 -3.92 4.22 -2.76
C ASN A 51 -2.70 3.62 -3.48
N ASP A 52 -1.97 2.72 -2.83
CA ASP A 52 -0.84 2.01 -3.43
C ASP A 52 -1.28 1.13 -4.60
N LYS A 53 -2.41 0.42 -4.45
CA LYS A 53 -3.02 -0.34 -5.55
C LYS A 53 -3.44 0.56 -6.71
N ILE A 54 -4.06 1.72 -6.44
CA ILE A 54 -4.44 2.68 -7.48
C ILE A 54 -3.21 3.23 -8.20
N ALA A 55 -2.13 3.55 -7.47
CA ALA A 55 -0.88 4.00 -8.06
C ALA A 55 -0.25 2.91 -8.95
N LEU A 56 -0.25 1.66 -8.49
CA LEU A 56 0.23 0.50 -9.25
C LEU A 56 -0.57 0.31 -10.55
N LEU A 57 -1.90 0.36 -10.47
CA LEU A 57 -2.78 0.25 -11.63
C LEU A 57 -2.53 1.37 -12.64
N LYS A 58 -2.46 2.62 -12.17
CA LYS A 58 -2.13 3.79 -13.03
C LYS A 58 -0.78 3.62 -13.72
N ASN A 59 0.22 3.10 -13.01
CA ASN A 59 1.53 2.84 -13.62
C ASN A 59 1.47 1.76 -14.71
N ASN A 60 0.77 0.65 -14.46
CA ASN A 60 0.57 -0.40 -15.46
C ASN A 60 -0.18 0.11 -16.69
N MET A 61 -1.26 0.87 -16.50
CA MET A 61 -2.02 1.50 -17.58
C MET A 61 -1.14 2.36 -18.49
N LYS A 62 -0.26 3.17 -17.89
CA LYS A 62 0.65 4.07 -18.62
C LYS A 62 1.84 3.34 -19.23
N ALA A 63 2.37 2.33 -18.57
CA ALA A 63 3.51 1.56 -19.05
C ALA A 63 3.12 0.69 -20.26
N LEU A 64 1.93 0.07 -20.20
CA LEU A 64 1.43 -0.88 -21.19
C LEU A 64 0.47 -0.23 -22.21
N GLU A 65 0.42 1.10 -22.25
CA GLU A 65 -0.39 1.84 -23.20
C GLU A 65 -0.04 1.42 -24.65
N ASN A 66 -1.06 1.17 -25.46
CA ASN A 66 -0.91 0.71 -26.85
C ASN A 66 -0.10 -0.60 -26.98
N THR A 67 -0.30 -1.52 -26.05
CA THR A 67 0.20 -2.90 -26.12
C THR A 67 -0.90 -3.90 -25.82
N GLU A 68 -0.78 -5.09 -26.40
CA GLU A 68 -1.66 -6.21 -26.10
C GLU A 68 -1.53 -6.69 -24.65
N CYS A 69 -0.37 -6.44 -24.01
CA CYS A 69 -0.11 -6.74 -22.61
C CYS A 69 -1.12 -6.07 -21.65
N LYS A 70 -1.67 -4.91 -22.03
CA LYS A 70 -2.69 -4.19 -21.25
C LYS A 70 -3.95 -5.04 -21.03
N LYS A 71 -4.33 -5.88 -21.99
CA LYS A 71 -5.56 -6.69 -21.92
C LYS A 71 -5.55 -7.66 -20.74
N CYS A 72 -4.37 -8.13 -20.32
CA CYS A 72 -4.24 -9.04 -19.19
C CYS A 72 -3.78 -8.30 -17.92
N HIS A 73 -2.72 -7.50 -18.02
CA HIS A 73 -2.04 -6.93 -16.86
C HIS A 73 -2.72 -5.67 -16.27
N VAL A 74 -3.78 -5.15 -16.89
CA VAL A 74 -4.57 -4.02 -16.36
C VAL A 74 -6.01 -4.43 -16.05
N LEU A 75 -6.60 -5.33 -16.85
CA LEU A 75 -7.98 -5.77 -16.64
C LEU A 75 -8.12 -6.83 -15.54
N ASN A 76 -7.02 -7.47 -15.14
CA ASN A 76 -7.00 -8.43 -14.04
C ASN A 76 -6.04 -7.94 -12.95
N GLU A 77 -6.58 -7.64 -11.77
CA GLU A 77 -5.82 -7.14 -10.61
C GLU A 77 -4.74 -8.11 -10.13
N ASN A 78 -4.92 -9.41 -10.33
CA ASN A 78 -3.97 -10.45 -9.93
C ASN A 78 -2.78 -10.57 -10.89
N LEU A 79 -2.82 -9.86 -12.02
CA LEU A 79 -1.77 -9.88 -13.03
C LEU A 79 -1.04 -8.52 -13.14
N LEU A 80 -1.23 -7.61 -12.20
CA LEU A 80 -0.51 -6.33 -12.18
C LEU A 80 1.00 -6.55 -12.05
N LEU A 81 1.79 -5.78 -12.80
CA LEU A 81 3.26 -5.80 -12.73
C LEU A 81 3.78 -4.64 -11.87
N PRO A 82 4.84 -4.83 -11.07
CA PRO A 82 5.53 -6.08 -10.77
C PRO A 82 4.69 -7.04 -9.91
N ILE A 83 4.71 -8.33 -10.24
CA ILE A 83 4.10 -9.38 -9.41
C ILE A 83 4.91 -9.50 -8.11
N ASP A 84 4.23 -9.57 -6.98
CA ASP A 84 4.80 -9.67 -5.63
C ASP A 84 5.81 -8.56 -5.25
N ASN A 85 5.76 -7.37 -5.89
CA ASN A 85 6.80 -6.34 -5.75
C ASN A 85 8.23 -6.85 -6.05
N LYS A 86 8.36 -7.98 -6.75
CA LYS A 86 9.67 -8.54 -7.13
C LYS A 86 10.28 -7.69 -8.24
N LYS A 87 11.55 -7.31 -8.03
CA LYS A 87 12.37 -6.74 -9.10
C LYS A 87 13.01 -7.89 -9.87
N ILE A 88 12.59 -8.06 -11.12
CA ILE A 88 13.28 -8.93 -12.08
C ILE A 88 14.27 -8.09 -12.90
N SER A 89 15.28 -8.73 -13.48
CA SER A 89 16.20 -8.04 -14.40
C SER A 89 15.52 -7.79 -15.75
N TYR A 90 16.12 -6.93 -16.58
CA TYR A 90 15.58 -6.69 -17.92
C TYR A 90 15.67 -7.95 -18.79
N GLU A 91 16.74 -8.73 -18.64
CA GLU A 91 16.98 -9.96 -19.38
C GLU A 91 15.89 -11.00 -19.06
N THR A 92 15.55 -11.16 -17.78
CA THR A 92 14.44 -12.02 -17.36
C THR A 92 13.10 -11.53 -17.90
N PHE A 93 12.82 -10.22 -17.79
CA PHE A 93 11.60 -9.63 -18.34
C PHE A 93 11.49 -9.84 -19.86
N TYR A 94 12.60 -9.65 -20.57
CA TYR A 94 12.69 -9.85 -22.01
C TYR A 94 12.40 -11.30 -22.38
N SER A 95 13.08 -12.25 -21.75
CA SER A 95 12.89 -13.69 -21.98
C SER A 95 11.43 -14.09 -21.78
N ILE A 96 10.78 -13.67 -20.68
CA ILE A 96 9.35 -13.96 -20.42
C ILE A 96 8.45 -13.46 -21.55
N VAL A 97 8.67 -12.25 -22.05
CA VAL A 97 7.84 -11.69 -23.13
C VAL A 97 8.11 -12.35 -24.48
N ARG A 98 9.35 -12.78 -24.74
CA ARG A 98 9.73 -13.44 -25.99
C ARG A 98 9.32 -14.90 -26.04
N GLU A 99 9.45 -15.62 -24.94
CA GLU A 99 9.13 -17.05 -24.85
C GLU A 99 7.64 -17.27 -24.54
N GLY A 100 7.00 -16.32 -23.85
CA GLY A 100 5.66 -16.50 -23.34
C GLY A 100 5.61 -17.53 -22.20
N GLY A 101 4.40 -18.01 -21.92
CA GLY A 101 4.15 -19.05 -20.93
C GLY A 101 2.80 -19.71 -21.16
N LEU A 102 2.38 -20.59 -20.26
CA LEU A 102 1.16 -21.41 -20.43
C LEU A 102 -0.11 -20.59 -20.74
N TYR A 103 -0.20 -19.38 -20.18
CA TYR A 103 -1.34 -18.46 -20.32
C TYR A 103 -0.95 -17.08 -20.87
N MET A 104 0.31 -16.93 -21.33
CA MET A 104 0.84 -15.67 -21.83
C MET A 104 1.43 -15.89 -23.22
N PRO A 105 0.91 -15.23 -24.28
CA PRO A 105 1.47 -15.41 -25.61
C PRO A 105 2.88 -14.82 -25.70
N SER A 106 3.73 -15.45 -26.51
CA SER A 106 5.02 -14.93 -26.93
C SER A 106 4.86 -13.77 -27.91
N PHE A 107 5.69 -12.73 -27.79
CA PHE A 107 5.73 -11.62 -28.74
C PHE A 107 7.09 -11.57 -29.45
N ASN A 108 7.08 -11.65 -30.78
CA ASN A 108 8.28 -11.48 -31.59
C ASN A 108 8.69 -10.00 -31.71
N THR A 109 9.86 -9.74 -32.31
CA THR A 109 10.44 -8.40 -32.49
C THR A 109 9.59 -7.49 -33.38
N GLU A 110 8.80 -8.07 -34.29
CA GLU A 110 7.88 -7.36 -35.19
C GLU A 110 6.66 -6.84 -34.44
N ALA A 111 6.07 -7.67 -33.56
CA ALA A 111 4.92 -7.29 -32.74
C ALA A 111 5.31 -6.26 -31.67
N ILE A 112 6.45 -6.48 -31.00
CA ILE A 112 6.99 -5.55 -30.01
C ILE A 112 8.50 -5.44 -30.18
N SER A 113 8.96 -4.26 -30.59
CA SER A 113 10.39 -3.96 -30.69
C SER A 113 11.08 -3.97 -29.33
N GLU A 114 12.38 -4.26 -29.33
CA GLU A 114 13.20 -4.29 -28.13
C GLU A 114 13.21 -2.94 -27.38
N SER A 115 13.32 -1.82 -28.12
CA SER A 115 13.26 -0.47 -27.54
C SER A 115 11.89 -0.15 -26.91
N LYS A 116 10.80 -0.73 -27.41
CA LYS A 116 9.48 -0.62 -26.80
C LYS A 116 9.42 -1.44 -25.50
N LEU A 117 9.92 -2.69 -25.52
CA LEU A 117 10.05 -3.56 -24.35
C LEU A 117 10.89 -2.94 -23.24
N GLN A 118 12.03 -2.34 -23.57
CA GLN A 118 12.90 -1.69 -22.60
C GLN A 118 12.22 -0.48 -21.93
N ARG A 119 11.48 0.33 -22.71
CA ARG A 119 10.69 1.45 -22.16
C ARG A 119 9.58 0.97 -21.23
N ILE A 120 8.91 -0.13 -21.57
CA ILE A 120 7.89 -0.76 -20.71
C ILE A 120 8.54 -1.20 -19.39
N TYR A 121 9.63 -1.96 -19.47
CA TYR A 121 10.37 -2.42 -18.29
C TYR A 121 10.79 -1.25 -17.38
N MET A 122 11.37 -0.20 -17.96
CA MET A 122 11.78 0.98 -17.18
C MET A 122 10.60 1.65 -16.48
N ARG A 123 9.44 1.76 -17.13
CA ARG A 123 8.24 2.36 -16.50
C ARG A 123 7.68 1.48 -15.38
N LEU A 124 7.72 0.16 -15.52
CA LEU A 124 7.18 -0.77 -14.52
C LEU A 124 8.13 -0.96 -13.32
N TYR A 125 9.42 -1.11 -13.57
CA TYR A 125 10.38 -1.59 -12.58
C TYR A 125 11.37 -0.52 -12.09
N MET A 126 11.50 0.63 -12.78
CA MET A 126 12.35 1.74 -12.32
C MET A 126 11.52 2.92 -11.81
N LYS A 127 11.80 3.36 -10.58
CA LYS A 127 11.23 4.60 -10.04
C LYS A 127 11.64 5.79 -10.92
N ALA A 128 10.69 6.68 -11.22
CA ALA A 128 10.85 7.85 -12.10
C ALA A 128 12.09 8.73 -11.81
N ASN A 129 12.58 8.78 -10.56
CA ASN A 129 13.80 9.52 -10.19
C ASN A 129 15.11 8.99 -10.80
N LYS A 130 15.17 7.73 -11.28
CA LYS A 130 16.34 7.24 -12.05
C LYS A 130 16.31 7.64 -13.53
N MET A 131 15.15 8.02 -14.05
CA MET A 131 14.96 8.34 -15.47
C MET A 131 15.68 9.65 -15.85
N ILE A 132 15.67 10.64 -14.94
CA ILE A 132 16.40 11.90 -15.13
C ILE A 132 17.90 11.64 -15.21
N LYS A 133 18.49 10.90 -14.25
CA LYS A 133 19.93 10.63 -14.23
C LYS A 133 20.44 9.90 -15.49
N ILE A 134 19.71 8.90 -15.99
CA ILE A 134 20.15 8.13 -17.18
C ILE A 134 20.07 8.97 -18.45
N LEU A 135 19.00 9.77 -18.63
CA LEU A 135 18.87 10.67 -19.78
C LEU A 135 19.92 11.81 -19.73
N THR A 136 20.26 12.32 -18.55
CA THR A 136 21.34 13.32 -18.40
C THR A 136 22.72 12.72 -18.70
N LEU A 137 22.98 11.47 -18.30
CA LEU A 137 24.23 10.75 -18.59
C LEU A 137 24.39 10.47 -20.10
N CYS A 138 23.35 10.01 -20.79
CA CYS A 138 23.43 9.79 -22.24
C CYS A 138 23.68 11.10 -23.03
N LYS A 139 23.13 12.22 -22.54
CA LYS A 139 23.34 13.54 -23.15
C LYS A 139 24.75 14.10 -22.87
N ALA A 140 25.34 13.75 -21.73
CA ALA A 140 26.71 14.15 -21.37
C ALA A 140 27.81 13.30 -22.06
N LEU A 141 27.48 12.09 -22.52
CA LEU A 141 28.39 11.20 -23.27
C LEU A 141 28.32 11.39 -24.79
N SER A 142 27.42 12.26 -25.26
CA SER A 142 27.24 12.60 -26.69
C SER A 142 27.78 14.00 -27.04
N CYS A 143 28.62 14.59 -26.18
CA CYS A 143 29.36 15.82 -26.42
C CYS A 143 30.86 15.56 -26.31
#